data_AF-A0A3A9SLK3-F1
#
_entry.id   AF-A0A3A9SLK3-F1
#
_cell.length_a   1.000
_cell.length_b   1.000
_cell.length_c   1.000
_cell.angle_alpha   90.00
_cell.angle_beta   90.00
_cell.angle_gamma   90.00
#
_symmetry.space_group_name_H-M   'P 1'
#
loop_
_entity.id
_entity.type
_entity.pdbx_description
1 polymer ?
#
loop_
_entity_poly.entity_id
_entity_poly.type
_entity_poly.pdbx_seq_one_letter_code
_entity_poly.pdbx_strand_id
1 'polypeptide(L)'
;MDKYDKIINWIYDGSKICTYGWGYLGKKLYVEIPQMFGVKADYICDGDDKKVDEISIDGITPIHKDKLLNMKERTVVFILVDDPYDLQIEQSLKVNEYLLTVSLRELAQMNQIIKAFYGDEIYDLYLNLKDGRE
;
A
#
# COMPACT_ATOMS: atom_id res chain seq x y z
N MET A 1 15.05 -11.84 5.38
CA MET A 1 14.31 -10.59 5.60
C MET A 1 12.87 -10.88 5.26
N ASP A 2 11.96 -10.69 6.23
CA ASP A 2 10.54 -10.91 6.01
C ASP A 2 10.02 -9.93 4.93
N LYS A 3 8.95 -10.28 4.21
CA LYS A 3 8.35 -9.39 3.19
C LYS A 3 7.97 -8.04 3.83
N TYR A 4 7.46 -8.07 5.06
CA TYR A 4 7.06 -6.87 5.80
C TYR A 4 8.25 -5.99 6.17
N ASP A 5 9.37 -6.56 6.61
CA ASP A 5 10.61 -5.81 6.85
C ASP A 5 11.09 -5.10 5.57
N LYS A 6 11.02 -5.79 4.42
CA LYS A 6 11.40 -5.21 3.14
C LYS A 6 10.52 -3.99 2.79
N ILE A 7 9.21 -4.09 3.01
CA ILE A 7 8.26 -3.00 2.77
C ILE A 7 8.59 -1.81 3.66
N ILE A 8 8.75 -2.05 4.95
CA ILE A 8 9.07 -1.02 5.95
C ILE A 8 10.37 -0.30 5.59
N ASN A 9 11.42 -1.06 5.25
CA ASN A 9 12.71 -0.48 4.84
C ASN A 9 12.56 0.38 3.58
N TRP A 10 11.82 -0.09 2.56
CA TRP A 10 11.60 0.70 1.36
C TRP A 10 10.89 2.02 1.65
N ILE A 11 9.86 2.01 2.50
CA ILE A 11 9.14 3.22 2.90
C ILE A 11 10.09 4.20 3.60
N TYR A 12 10.83 3.76 4.61
CA TYR A 12 11.69 4.64 5.40
C TYR A 12 13.01 5.04 4.71
N ASP A 13 13.43 4.32 3.67
CA ASP A 13 14.53 4.70 2.78
C ASP A 13 14.12 5.77 1.74
N GLY A 14 12.87 6.27 1.80
CA GLY A 14 12.38 7.34 0.94
C GLY A 14 11.92 6.87 -0.45
N SER A 15 11.47 5.62 -0.57
CA SER A 15 10.79 5.16 -1.80
C SER A 15 9.50 5.94 -2.04
N LYS A 16 9.11 6.05 -3.32
CA LYS A 16 7.83 6.64 -3.71
C LYS A 16 6.67 5.78 -3.24
N ILE A 17 5.54 6.41 -2.96
CA ILE A 17 4.33 5.74 -2.51
C ILE A 17 3.26 5.87 -3.60
N CYS A 18 2.78 4.73 -4.08
CA CYS A 18 1.67 4.65 -5.01
C CYS A 18 0.48 3.97 -4.34
N THR A 19 -0.71 4.55 -4.45
CA THR A 19 -1.96 3.87 -4.12
C THR A 19 -2.63 3.40 -5.40
N TYR A 20 -2.85 2.09 -5.52
CA TYR A 20 -3.49 1.46 -6.67
C TYR A 20 -4.94 1.10 -6.34
N GLY A 21 -5.88 1.58 -7.16
CA GLY A 21 -7.32 1.43 -6.95
C GLY A 21 -7.94 2.76 -6.57
N TRP A 22 -8.75 3.31 -7.47
CA TRP A 22 -9.50 4.55 -7.34
C TRP A 22 -11.02 4.32 -7.33
N GLY A 23 -11.42 3.14 -6.85
CA GLY A 23 -12.81 2.82 -6.51
C GLY A 23 -13.25 3.44 -5.17
N TYR A 24 -14.38 2.98 -4.66
CA TYR A 24 -14.90 3.43 -3.36
C TYR A 24 -13.92 3.25 -2.21
N LEU A 25 -13.30 2.06 -2.12
CA LEU A 25 -12.36 1.73 -1.05
C LEU A 25 -11.06 2.54 -1.17
N GLY A 26 -10.48 2.59 -2.36
CA GLY A 26 -9.30 3.40 -2.66
C GLY A 26 -9.47 4.87 -2.28
N LYS A 27 -10.59 5.49 -2.66
CA LYS A 27 -10.92 6.89 -2.29
C LYS A 27 -11.01 7.12 -0.78
N LYS A 28 -11.31 6.09 0.01
CA LYS A 28 -11.32 6.18 1.48
C LYS A 28 -9.95 5.97 2.10
N LEU A 29 -9.12 5.12 1.49
CA LEU A 29 -7.89 4.62 2.12
C LEU A 29 -6.60 5.23 1.57
N TYR A 30 -6.66 5.96 0.45
CA TYR A 30 -5.45 6.48 -0.21
C TYR A 30 -4.64 7.46 0.65
N VAL A 31 -5.28 8.10 1.63
CA VAL A 31 -4.61 8.96 2.63
C VAL A 31 -4.28 8.18 3.88
N GLU A 32 -5.25 7.45 4.43
CA GLU A 32 -5.16 6.76 5.71
C GLU A 32 -4.02 5.74 5.73
N ILE A 33 -3.90 4.91 4.69
CA ILE A 33 -2.90 3.83 4.65
C ILE A 33 -1.46 4.40 4.63
N PRO A 34 -1.08 5.31 3.72
CA PRO A 34 0.22 5.98 3.80
C PRO A 34 0.48 6.67 5.15
N GLN A 35 -0.52 7.32 5.73
CA GLN A 35 -0.37 8.03 7.00
C GLN A 35 -0.06 7.11 8.19
N MET A 36 -0.51 5.86 8.19
CA MET A 36 -0.15 4.86 9.20
C MET A 36 1.37 4.56 9.24
N PHE A 37 2.08 4.89 8.16
CA PHE A 37 3.55 4.81 8.07
C PHE A 37 4.22 6.20 8.15
N GLY A 38 3.47 7.26 8.43
CA GLY A 38 3.99 8.63 8.48
C GLY A 38 4.38 9.21 7.11
N VAL A 39 3.89 8.64 6.01
CA VAL A 39 4.17 9.09 4.63
C VAL A 39 2.89 9.54 3.91
N LYS A 40 3.05 10.10 2.71
CA LYS A 40 1.95 10.48 1.82
C LYS A 40 2.10 9.75 0.49
N ALA A 41 0.99 9.55 -0.22
CA ALA A 41 1.04 9.06 -1.59
C ALA A 41 1.67 10.11 -2.52
N ASP A 42 2.65 9.70 -3.32
CA ASP A 42 3.17 10.46 -4.45
C ASP A 42 2.31 10.23 -5.70
N TYR A 43 1.77 9.01 -5.83
CA TYR A 43 1.07 8.54 -7.01
C TYR A 43 -0.29 7.92 -6.70
N ILE A 44 -1.25 8.13 -7.60
CA ILE A 44 -2.49 7.34 -7.66
C ILE A 44 -2.59 6.65 -9.01
N CYS A 45 -2.93 5.37 -9.01
CA CYS A 45 -3.15 4.56 -10.21
C CYS A 45 -4.49 3.82 -10.09
N ASP A 46 -5.15 3.56 -11.21
CA ASP A 46 -6.27 2.62 -11.32
C ASP A 46 -6.10 1.76 -12.58
N GLY A 47 -6.87 0.67 -12.68
CA GLY A 47 -6.93 -0.13 -13.91
C GLY A 47 -7.78 0.51 -15.01
N ASP A 48 -8.57 1.53 -14.68
CA ASP A 48 -9.39 2.32 -15.59
C ASP A 48 -8.74 3.69 -15.83
N ASP A 49 -8.12 3.86 -17.00
CA ASP A 49 -7.42 5.09 -17.37
C ASP A 49 -8.31 6.33 -17.30
N LYS A 50 -9.61 6.20 -17.59
CA LYS A 50 -10.54 7.34 -17.49
C LYS A 50 -10.67 7.85 -16.07
N LYS A 51 -10.67 6.94 -15.09
CA LYS A 51 -10.70 7.33 -13.67
C LYS A 51 -9.42 8.04 -13.27
N VAL A 52 -8.28 7.63 -13.83
CA VAL A 52 -6.96 8.26 -13.58
C VAL A 52 -6.94 9.67 -14.14
N ASP A 53 -7.47 9.86 -15.35
CA ASP A 53 -7.53 11.17 -16.01
C ASP A 53 -8.41 12.19 -15.24
N GLU A 54 -9.40 11.70 -14.50
CA GLU A 54 -10.32 12.52 -13.69
C GLU A 54 -9.74 12.89 -12.31
N ILE A 55 -8.59 12.36 -11.91
CA ILE A 55 -8.03 12.61 -10.58
C ILE A 55 -7.36 13.97 -10.54
N SER A 56 -7.83 14.82 -9.64
CA SER A 56 -7.19 16.10 -9.31
C SER A 56 -7.05 16.22 -7.80
N ILE A 57 -5.86 15.90 -7.29
CA ILE A 57 -5.53 15.99 -5.87
C ILE A 57 -4.19 16.70 -5.74
N ASP A 58 -4.16 17.74 -4.93
CA ASP A 58 -2.95 18.52 -4.71
C ASP A 58 -1.82 17.67 -4.13
N GLY A 59 -0.62 17.82 -4.71
CA GLY A 59 0.57 17.08 -4.30
C GLY A 59 0.61 15.59 -4.67
N ILE A 60 -0.40 15.06 -5.38
CA ILE A 60 -0.43 13.65 -5.81
C ILE A 60 -0.53 13.58 -7.34
N THR A 61 0.34 12.79 -7.97
CA THR A 61 0.37 12.65 -9.43
C THR A 61 -0.43 11.42 -9.86
N PRO A 62 -1.53 11.58 -10.63
CA PRO A 62 -2.20 10.45 -11.27
C PRO A 62 -1.27 9.80 -12.31
N ILE A 63 -1.17 8.47 -12.30
CA ILE A 63 -0.37 7.71 -13.26
C ILE A 63 -1.17 6.53 -13.82
N HIS A 64 -1.03 6.31 -15.13
CA HIS A 64 -1.59 5.15 -15.80
C HIS A 64 -0.81 3.88 -15.45
N LYS A 65 -1.48 2.73 -15.53
CA LYS A 65 -0.90 1.41 -15.22
C LYS A 65 0.37 1.14 -16.03
N ASP A 66 0.38 1.47 -17.32
CA ASP A 66 1.54 1.23 -18.18
C ASP A 66 2.77 2.04 -17.74
N LYS A 67 2.56 3.29 -17.27
CA LYS A 67 3.65 4.10 -16.72
C LYS A 67 4.19 3.51 -15.43
N LEU A 68 3.30 3.03 -14.54
CA LEU A 68 3.68 2.34 -13.31
C LEU A 68 4.51 1.09 -13.60
N LEU A 69 4.07 0.26 -14.56
CA LEU A 69 4.74 -0.97 -14.98
C LEU A 69 6.16 -0.74 -15.52
N ASN A 70 6.42 0.42 -16.12
CA ASN A 70 7.72 0.76 -16.71
C ASN A 70 8.58 1.69 -15.83
N MET A 71 8.16 1.93 -14.59
CA MET A 71 8.83 2.82 -13.65
C MET A 71 10.21 2.28 -13.25
N LYS A 72 11.21 3.17 -13.11
CA LYS A 72 12.59 2.84 -12.72
C LYS A 72 13.03 3.49 -11.40
N GLU A 73 12.06 4.01 -10.66
CA GLU A 73 12.25 4.52 -9.30
C GLU A 73 11.62 3.54 -8.32
N ARG A 74 12.23 3.37 -7.15
CA ARG A 74 11.70 2.47 -6.12
C ARG A 74 10.36 3.01 -5.64
N THR A 75 9.33 2.18 -5.77
CA THR A 75 7.96 2.53 -5.43
C THR A 75 7.30 1.42 -4.63
N VAL A 76 6.74 1.77 -3.48
CA VAL A 76 5.84 0.90 -2.72
C VAL A 76 4.42 1.13 -3.21
N VAL A 77 3.75 0.08 -3.64
CA VAL A 77 2.40 0.12 -4.20
C VAL A 77 1.42 -0.51 -3.22
N PHE A 78 0.59 0.32 -2.59
CA PHE A 78 -0.55 -0.13 -1.80
C PHE A 78 -1.71 -0.46 -2.72
N ILE A 79 -2.09 -1.74 -2.81
CA ILE A 79 -3.22 -2.19 -3.63
C ILE A 79 -4.48 -2.12 -2.77
N LEU A 80 -5.30 -1.10 -3.03
CA LEU A 80 -6.51 -0.74 -2.29
C LEU A 80 -7.78 -1.19 -3.04
N VAL A 81 -7.77 -2.43 -3.48
CA VAL A 81 -8.85 -3.08 -4.25
C VAL A 81 -9.29 -4.35 -3.51
N ASP A 82 -10.58 -4.70 -3.61
CA ASP A 82 -11.14 -5.91 -3.01
C ASP A 82 -10.70 -7.20 -3.74
N ASP A 83 -10.76 -8.32 -3.02
CA ASP A 83 -10.58 -9.68 -3.55
C ASP A 83 -11.67 -10.00 -4.60
N PRO A 84 -11.35 -10.69 -5.71
CA PRO A 84 -10.05 -11.31 -6.03
C PRO A 84 -9.15 -10.45 -6.94
N TYR A 85 -9.50 -9.17 -7.15
CA TYR A 85 -8.77 -8.32 -8.11
C TYR A 85 -7.38 -7.94 -7.62
N ASP A 86 -7.20 -7.86 -6.30
CA ASP A 86 -5.92 -7.58 -5.64
C ASP A 86 -4.80 -8.53 -6.09
N LEU A 87 -5.06 -9.84 -6.13
CA LEU A 87 -4.10 -10.86 -6.56
C LEU A 87 -3.68 -10.70 -8.02
N GLN A 88 -4.64 -10.40 -8.91
CA GLN A 88 -4.36 -10.20 -10.33
C GLN A 88 -3.51 -8.94 -10.55
N ILE A 89 -3.83 -7.87 -9.83
CA ILE A 89 -3.06 -6.62 -9.86
C ILE A 89 -1.64 -6.89 -9.36
N GLU A 90 -1.50 -7.56 -8.21
CA GLU A 90 -0.20 -7.89 -7.61
C GLU A 90 0.67 -8.68 -8.59
N GLN A 91 0.13 -9.73 -9.20
CA GLN A 91 0.84 -10.53 -10.20
C GLN A 91 1.26 -9.70 -11.42
N SER A 92 0.38 -8.79 -11.88
CA SER A 92 0.69 -7.94 -13.03
C SER A 92 1.81 -6.94 -12.75
N LEU A 93 1.91 -6.43 -11.51
CA LEU A 93 2.91 -5.43 -11.12
C LEU A 93 4.25 -6.06 -10.69
N LYS A 94 4.26 -7.31 -10.23
CA LYS A 94 5.46 -8.06 -9.81
C LYS A 94 6.51 -8.25 -10.92
N VAL A 95 6.16 -7.98 -12.18
CA VAL A 95 7.10 -8.03 -13.31
C VAL A 95 8.14 -6.91 -13.28
N ASN A 96 7.94 -5.86 -12.47
CA ASN A 96 8.88 -4.75 -12.33
C ASN A 96 9.61 -4.80 -10.98
N GLU A 97 10.94 -4.93 -11.01
CA GLU A 97 11.79 -5.03 -9.83
C GLU A 97 11.84 -3.74 -8.96
N TYR A 98 11.48 -2.59 -9.54
CA TYR A 98 11.39 -1.31 -8.84
C TYR A 98 10.07 -1.14 -8.09
N LEU A 99 9.12 -2.07 -8.24
CA LEU A 99 7.85 -2.04 -7.53
C LEU A 99 7.82 -3.06 -6.40
N LEU A 100 7.34 -2.63 -5.24
CA LEU A 100 7.03 -3.50 -4.12
C LEU A 100 5.55 -3.38 -3.78
N THR A 101 4.78 -4.41 -4.08
CA THR A 101 3.34 -4.43 -3.89
C THR A 101 2.94 -4.93 -2.51
N VAL A 102 1.92 -4.29 -1.93
CA VAL A 102 1.33 -4.65 -0.64
C VAL A 102 -0.18 -4.60 -0.78
N SER A 103 -0.86 -5.74 -0.61
CA SER A 103 -2.33 -5.80 -0.62
C SER A 103 -2.93 -5.40 0.73
N LEU A 104 -4.24 -5.13 0.77
CA LEU A 104 -4.97 -4.94 2.02
C LEU A 104 -4.86 -6.14 2.98
N ARG A 105 -4.84 -7.36 2.44
CA ARG A 105 -4.68 -8.59 3.24
C ARG A 105 -3.32 -8.64 3.93
N GLU A 106 -2.29 -8.17 3.25
CA GLU A 106 -0.93 -8.08 3.77
C GLU A 106 -0.80 -6.96 4.79
N LEU A 107 -1.37 -5.78 4.50
CA LEU A 107 -1.44 -4.66 5.44
C LEU A 107 -2.08 -5.07 6.77
N ALA A 108 -3.19 -5.81 6.73
CA ALA A 108 -3.89 -6.28 7.93
C ALA A 108 -3.05 -7.21 8.83
N GLN A 109 -1.95 -7.77 8.31
CA GLN A 109 -1.03 -8.64 9.06
C GLN A 109 0.21 -7.91 9.56
N MET A 110 0.43 -6.67 9.14
CA MET A 110 1.60 -5.90 9.52
C MET A 110 1.44 -5.33 10.94
N ASN A 111 2.41 -5.60 11.80
CA ASN A 111 2.47 -5.06 13.16
C ASN A 111 2.29 -3.54 13.22
N GLN A 112 2.90 -2.81 12.29
CA GLN A 112 2.76 -1.36 12.17
C GLN A 112 1.31 -0.92 11.97
N ILE A 113 0.54 -1.64 11.15
CA ILE A 113 -0.87 -1.34 10.86
C ILE A 113 -1.75 -1.69 12.05
N ILE A 114 -1.53 -2.88 12.64
CA ILE A 114 -2.26 -3.31 13.84
C ILE A 114 -2.05 -2.29 14.96
N LYS A 115 -0.80 -1.87 15.17
CA LYS A 115 -0.43 -0.85 16.16
C LYS A 115 -1.08 0.50 15.86
N ALA A 116 -1.03 0.96 14.61
CA ALA A 116 -1.65 2.22 14.21
C ALA A 116 -3.18 2.22 14.39
N PHE A 117 -3.83 1.08 14.18
CA PHE A 117 -5.28 0.95 14.30
C PHE A 117 -5.75 0.83 15.75
N TYR A 118 -5.08 0.02 16.56
CA TYR A 118 -5.49 -0.31 17.93
C TYR A 118 -4.87 0.59 19.00
N GLY A 119 -3.78 1.30 18.68
CA GLY A 119 -2.97 2.03 19.64
C GLY A 119 -2.04 1.12 20.45
N ASP A 120 -1.08 1.71 21.16
CA ASP A 120 -0.02 1.00 21.88
C ASP A 120 -0.58 -0.02 22.89
N GLU A 121 -1.58 0.38 23.67
CA GLU A 121 -2.13 -0.42 24.77
C GLU A 121 -2.80 -1.73 24.30
N ILE A 122 -3.63 -1.66 23.25
CA ILE A 122 -4.29 -2.85 22.70
C ILE A 122 -3.31 -3.68 21.86
N TYR A 123 -2.31 -3.05 21.24
CA TYR A 123 -1.27 -3.77 20.51
C TYR A 123 -0.40 -4.63 21.45
N ASP A 124 0.00 -4.10 22.59
CA ASP A 124 0.74 -4.86 23.61
C ASP A 124 -0.09 -6.04 24.14
N LEU A 125 -1.40 -5.84 24.36
CA LEU A 125 -2.30 -6.93 24.71
C LEU A 125 -2.40 -7.99 23.61
N TYR A 126 -2.48 -7.58 22.33
CA TYR A 126 -2.51 -8.49 21.18
C TYR A 126 -1.24 -9.35 21.10
N LEU A 127 -0.06 -8.77 21.30
CA LEU A 127 1.20 -9.51 21.33
C LEU A 127 1.22 -10.53 22.47
N ASN A 128 0.84 -10.12 23.68
CA ASN A 128 0.78 -11.00 24.84
C ASN A 128 -0.19 -12.19 24.65
N LEU A 129 -1.32 -11.98 23.96
CA LEU A 129 -2.28 -13.05 23.64
C LEU A 129 -1.81 -13.98 22.50
N LYS A 130 -0.94 -13.49 21.62
CA LYS A 130 -0.35 -14.26 20.52
C LYS A 130 0.77 -15.17 21.02
N ASP A 131 1.58 -14.67 21.95
CA ASP A 131 2.70 -15.40 22.56
C ASP A 131 2.24 -16.35 23.68
N GLY A 132 1.08 -16.11 24.30
CA GLY A 132 0.48 -16.96 25.33
C GLY A 132 -0.24 -18.23 24.84
N ARG A 133 -0.02 -18.66 23.59
CA ARG A 133 -0.48 -19.95 23.07
C ARG A 133 0.70 -20.93 22.98
N GLU A 134 1.13 -21.42 24.14
CA GLU A 134 1.82 -22.71 24.29
C GLU A 134 0.92 -23.70 25.02
#